data_AF-H6Q7N6-F1
#
_entry.id   AF-H6Q7N6-F1
#
_cell.length_a   1.000
_cell.length_b   1.000
_cell.length_c   1.000
_cell.angle_alpha   90.00
_cell.angle_beta   90.00
_cell.angle_gamma   90.00
#
_symmetry.space_group_name_H-M   'P 1'
#
loop_
_entity.id
_entity.type
_entity.pdbx_description
1 polymer ?
#
loop_
_entity_poly.entity_id
_entity_poly.type
_entity_poly.pdbx_seq_one_letter_code
_entity_poly.pdbx_strand_id
1 'polypeptide(L)'
;MWRFFAVAFGIPWLLMPVMYHTGYAQWALLVMFAPAMGALAAGFRERPELQLSAFKPFFYPLLWVVAALAVAPLLGVRPAFGESLRLVLAKALNVPPDELPEEVVELVEVQNLLMPLLVPMALLVNTFVAFGEEYGWRGYLTPALARRLGWAKASVAVGVLWGVWHAPVLLLGHNYFYKFWPPSALLMAAFCAAASPFFTYVYLRHGVWGAAASHGGVNAFAGLYYLLYPPEPVWLSNPAGLAGTLAWLPLSLYAYSKLRRAAKESSASADVSTPGT
;
A
#
# COMPACT_ATOMS: atom_id res chain seq x y z
N MET A 1 -6.48 19.52 12.13
CA MET A 1 -5.59 18.59 11.41
C MET A 1 -4.29 18.30 12.18
N TRP A 2 -3.70 19.23 12.94
CA TRP A 2 -2.48 18.94 13.71
C TRP A 2 -2.60 17.72 14.65
N ARG A 3 -3.74 17.55 15.35
CA ARG A 3 -4.01 16.40 16.22
C ARG A 3 -3.92 15.06 15.48
N PHE A 4 -4.39 15.04 14.22
CA PHE A 4 -4.26 13.86 13.36
C PHE A 4 -2.80 13.51 13.15
N PHE A 5 -1.98 14.46 12.69
CA PHE A 5 -0.57 14.21 12.42
C PHE A 5 0.23 13.85 13.67
N ALA A 6 -0.03 14.53 14.79
CA ALA A 6 0.66 14.25 16.06
C ALA A 6 0.46 12.78 16.51
N VAL A 7 -0.74 12.24 16.35
CA VAL A 7 -1.05 10.85 16.73
C VAL A 7 -0.68 9.87 15.62
N ALA A 8 -1.08 10.15 14.38
CA ALA A 8 -0.87 9.25 13.25
C ALA A 8 0.60 9.07 12.90
N PHE A 9 1.47 10.04 13.16
CA PHE A 9 2.93 9.92 12.96
C PHE A 9 3.68 9.73 14.27
N GLY A 10 3.34 10.48 15.33
CA GLY A 10 4.11 10.47 16.57
C GLY A 10 4.13 9.11 17.26
N ILE A 11 2.97 8.46 17.43
CA ILE A 11 2.89 7.12 18.04
C ILE A 11 3.72 6.10 17.24
N PRO A 12 3.47 5.89 15.94
CA PRO A 12 4.17 4.84 15.21
C PRO A 12 5.66 5.14 15.01
N TRP A 13 6.07 6.40 14.87
CA TRP A 13 7.49 6.73 14.77
C TRP A 13 8.28 6.45 16.05
N LEU A 14 7.62 6.50 17.22
CA LEU A 14 8.19 6.07 18.49
C LEU A 14 8.17 4.53 18.65
N LEU A 15 7.12 3.87 18.16
CA LEU A 15 6.95 2.42 18.31
C LEU A 15 7.75 1.59 17.30
N MET A 16 7.96 2.07 16.08
CA MET A 16 8.66 1.32 15.02
C MET A 16 10.11 0.94 15.41
N PRO A 17 10.92 1.82 16.04
CA PRO A 17 12.23 1.44 16.58
C PRO A 17 12.14 0.39 17.69
N VAL A 18 11.15 0.51 18.59
CA VAL A 18 10.92 -0.48 19.66
C VAL A 18 10.53 -1.84 19.09
N MET A 19 9.63 -1.86 18.09
CA MET A 19 9.24 -3.06 17.36
C MET A 19 10.46 -3.73 16.73
N TYR A 20 11.31 -2.95 16.06
CA TYR A 20 12.53 -3.46 15.43
C TYR A 20 13.50 -4.07 16.45
N HIS A 21 13.71 -3.44 17.62
CA HIS A 21 14.61 -3.96 18.64
C HIS A 21 14.06 -5.16 19.41
N THR A 22 12.74 -5.25 19.57
CA THR A 22 12.10 -6.34 20.33
C THR A 22 11.79 -7.56 19.46
N GLY A 23 11.79 -7.43 18.13
CA GLY A 23 11.49 -8.53 17.19
C GLY A 23 10.02 -8.96 17.18
N TYR A 24 9.14 -8.24 17.88
CA TYR A 24 7.74 -8.58 18.04
C TYR A 24 6.88 -8.04 16.88
N ALA A 25 6.60 -8.89 15.91
CA ALA A 25 5.81 -8.54 14.72
C ALA A 25 4.39 -8.04 15.04
N GLN A 26 3.81 -8.43 16.18
CA GLN A 26 2.47 -7.98 16.59
C GLN A 26 2.36 -6.46 16.80
N TRP A 27 3.46 -5.75 17.05
CA TRP A 27 3.43 -4.28 17.11
C TRP A 27 3.04 -3.63 15.79
N ALA A 28 3.28 -4.30 14.65
CA ALA A 28 2.86 -3.81 13.34
C ALA A 28 1.33 -3.63 13.27
N LEU A 29 0.56 -4.53 13.90
CA LEU A 29 -0.89 -4.43 13.97
C LEU A 29 -1.33 -3.16 14.70
N LEU A 30 -0.67 -2.81 15.80
CA LEU A 30 -0.98 -1.59 16.57
C LEU A 30 -0.59 -0.32 15.80
N VAL A 31 0.56 -0.36 15.14
CA VAL A 31 1.08 0.74 14.30
C VAL A 31 0.13 1.05 13.14
N MET A 32 -0.42 0.03 12.47
CA MET A 32 -1.35 0.21 11.34
C MET A 32 -2.69 0.87 11.75
N PHE A 33 -3.06 0.87 13.04
CA PHE A 33 -4.22 1.61 13.54
C PHE A 33 -3.91 3.06 13.91
N ALA A 34 -2.66 3.52 13.83
CA ALA A 34 -2.29 4.89 14.17
C ALA A 34 -3.01 5.96 13.33
N PRO A 35 -3.22 5.80 12.01
CA PRO A 35 -4.00 6.77 11.24
C PRO A 35 -5.46 6.86 11.70
N ALA A 36 -6.09 5.73 12.04
CA ALA A 36 -7.43 5.72 12.62
C ALA A 36 -7.48 6.43 13.98
N MET A 37 -6.53 6.15 14.86
CA MET A 37 -6.40 6.87 16.14
C MET A 37 -6.21 8.38 15.92
N GLY A 38 -5.43 8.77 14.91
CA GLY A 38 -5.26 10.15 14.51
C GLY A 38 -6.56 10.81 14.05
N ALA A 39 -7.40 10.09 13.29
CA ALA A 39 -8.70 10.58 12.87
C ALA A 39 -9.62 10.81 14.08
N LEU A 40 -9.67 9.84 15.00
CA LEU A 40 -10.43 9.95 16.25
C LEU A 40 -9.93 11.13 17.12
N ALA A 41 -8.62 11.30 17.26
CA ALA A 41 -8.01 12.41 17.99
C ALA A 41 -8.31 13.78 17.36
N ALA A 42 -8.53 13.81 16.05
CA ALA A 42 -8.98 14.99 15.33
C ALA A 42 -10.50 15.22 15.37
N GLY A 43 -11.25 14.36 16.08
CA GLY A 43 -12.69 14.46 16.28
C GLY A 43 -13.53 13.78 15.21
N PHE A 44 -12.92 13.07 14.26
CA PHE A 44 -13.65 12.33 13.22
C PHE A 44 -14.21 11.03 13.81
N ARG A 45 -15.53 10.82 13.69
CA ARG A 45 -16.25 9.69 14.32
C ARG A 45 -17.24 9.01 13.38
N GLU A 46 -17.10 9.19 12.07
CA GLU A 46 -17.98 8.51 11.12
C GLU A 46 -17.81 6.99 11.23
N ARG A 47 -18.92 6.26 11.14
CA ARG A 47 -18.93 4.80 11.21
C ARG A 47 -19.21 4.26 9.81
N PRO A 48 -18.18 3.87 9.05
CA PRO A 48 -18.39 3.34 7.71
C PRO A 48 -19.14 2.01 7.79
N GLU A 49 -20.23 1.90 7.05
CA GLU A 49 -21.01 0.68 6.94
C GLU A 49 -20.20 -0.41 6.19
N LEU A 50 -20.12 -1.61 6.77
CA LEU A 50 -19.47 -2.75 6.14
C LEU A 50 -20.49 -3.49 5.28
N GLN A 51 -20.37 -3.36 3.97
CA GLN A 51 -21.17 -4.10 3.00
C GLN A 51 -20.35 -5.25 2.40
N LEU A 52 -20.96 -6.40 2.10
CA LEU A 52 -20.26 -7.53 1.48
C LEU A 52 -19.61 -7.16 0.14
N SER A 53 -20.20 -6.21 -0.59
CA SER A 53 -19.66 -5.65 -1.83
C SER A 53 -18.30 -4.97 -1.63
N ALA A 54 -18.00 -4.49 -0.41
CA ALA A 54 -16.74 -3.84 -0.06
C ALA A 54 -15.55 -4.80 -0.05
N PHE A 55 -15.76 -6.12 -0.09
CA PHE A 55 -14.67 -7.09 -0.23
C PHE A 55 -14.27 -7.35 -1.69
N LYS A 56 -15.12 -7.01 -2.68
CA LYS A 56 -14.79 -7.19 -4.11
C LYS A 56 -13.50 -6.46 -4.53
N PRO A 57 -13.25 -5.21 -4.09
CA PRO A 57 -12.03 -4.49 -4.41
C PRO A 57 -10.74 -5.12 -3.87
N PHE A 58 -10.82 -6.14 -2.99
CA PHE A 58 -9.67 -6.91 -2.53
C PHE A 58 -8.84 -7.47 -3.68
N PHE A 59 -9.49 -7.88 -4.76
CA PHE A 59 -8.82 -8.51 -5.91
C PHE A 59 -8.30 -7.52 -6.94
N TYR A 60 -8.66 -6.23 -6.88
CA TYR A 60 -8.24 -5.26 -7.88
C TYR A 60 -6.71 -5.07 -7.99
N PRO A 61 -5.91 -5.16 -6.91
CA PRO A 61 -4.45 -5.14 -7.00
C PRO A 61 -3.83 -6.25 -7.84
N LEU A 62 -4.57 -7.32 -8.21
CA LEU A 62 -4.08 -8.27 -9.21
C LEU A 62 -3.80 -7.58 -10.56
N LEU A 63 -4.52 -6.52 -10.90
CA LEU A 63 -4.23 -5.69 -12.07
C LEU A 63 -2.87 -4.99 -11.96
N TRP A 64 -2.46 -4.61 -10.75
CA TRP A 64 -1.13 -4.05 -10.51
C TRP A 64 -0.04 -5.12 -10.66
N VAL A 65 -0.28 -6.35 -10.17
CA VAL A 65 0.64 -7.49 -10.41
C VAL A 65 0.76 -7.78 -11.91
N VAL A 66 -0.34 -7.79 -12.65
CA VAL A 66 -0.33 -7.96 -14.12
C VAL A 66 0.40 -6.81 -14.81
N ALA A 67 0.21 -5.56 -14.36
CA ALA A 67 0.96 -4.43 -14.89
C ALA A 67 2.47 -4.55 -14.63
N ALA A 68 2.86 -5.08 -13.47
CA ALA A 68 4.25 -5.36 -13.15
C ALA A 68 4.86 -6.42 -14.09
N LEU A 69 4.08 -7.42 -14.51
CA LEU A 69 4.51 -8.41 -15.50
C LEU A 69 4.89 -7.77 -16.85
N ALA A 70 4.26 -6.65 -17.21
CA ALA A 70 4.59 -5.91 -18.42
C ALA A 70 5.75 -4.92 -18.20
N VAL A 71 5.80 -4.24 -17.05
CA VAL A 71 6.78 -3.18 -16.78
C VAL A 71 8.17 -3.73 -16.45
N ALA A 72 8.26 -4.75 -15.61
CA ALA A 72 9.55 -5.27 -15.12
C ALA A 72 10.48 -5.74 -16.26
N PRO A 73 10.03 -6.50 -17.28
CA PRO A 73 10.87 -6.90 -18.41
C PRO A 73 11.39 -5.73 -19.25
N LEU A 74 10.64 -4.63 -19.36
CA LEU A 74 11.07 -3.43 -20.10
C LEU A 74 12.22 -2.70 -19.39
N LEU A 75 12.38 -2.93 -18.08
CA LEU A 75 13.46 -2.38 -17.27
C LEU A 75 14.64 -3.37 -17.13
N GLY A 76 14.63 -4.46 -17.89
CA GLY A 76 15.66 -5.50 -17.83
C GLY A 76 15.50 -6.50 -16.68
N VAL A 77 14.41 -6.41 -15.90
CA VAL A 77 14.12 -7.36 -14.82
C VAL A 77 13.44 -8.60 -15.42
N ARG A 78 14.13 -9.74 -15.34
CA ARG A 78 13.59 -11.01 -15.80
C ARG A 78 12.85 -11.71 -14.66
N PRO A 79 11.68 -12.32 -14.92
CA PRO A 79 11.06 -13.17 -13.93
C PRO A 79 11.97 -14.39 -13.69
N ALA A 80 12.21 -14.71 -12.44
CA ALA A 80 13.05 -15.83 -12.03
C ALA A 80 12.21 -16.72 -11.11
N PHE A 81 11.26 -17.44 -11.73
CA PHE A 81 10.35 -18.34 -11.03
C PHE A 81 11.17 -19.33 -10.18
N GLY A 82 10.87 -19.39 -8.88
CA GLY A 82 11.57 -20.23 -7.89
C GLY A 82 12.92 -19.69 -7.39
N GLU A 83 13.80 -19.23 -8.29
CA GLU A 83 15.10 -18.63 -7.91
C GLU A 83 14.94 -17.33 -7.09
N SER A 84 13.87 -16.57 -7.37
CA SER A 84 13.52 -15.37 -6.59
C SER A 84 13.23 -15.68 -5.12
N LEU A 85 12.55 -16.79 -4.86
CA LEU A 85 12.20 -17.21 -3.51
C LEU A 85 13.44 -17.67 -2.75
N ARG A 86 14.34 -18.43 -3.40
CA ARG A 86 15.64 -18.82 -2.82
C ARG A 86 16.44 -17.60 -2.36
N LEU A 87 16.54 -16.56 -3.19
CA LEU A 87 17.26 -15.33 -2.83
C LEU A 87 16.62 -14.59 -1.65
N VAL A 88 15.28 -14.54 -1.59
CA VAL A 88 14.57 -13.92 -0.46
C VAL A 88 14.79 -14.69 0.84
N LEU A 89 14.69 -16.02 0.79
CA LEU A 89 14.93 -16.89 1.94
C LEU A 89 16.39 -16.80 2.42
N ALA A 90 17.35 -16.78 1.49
CA ALA A 90 18.78 -16.65 1.78
C ALA A 90 19.07 -15.38 2.58
N LYS A 91 18.54 -14.26 2.10
CA LYS A 91 18.65 -12.96 2.78
C LYS A 91 17.94 -12.96 4.13
N ALA A 92 16.74 -13.54 4.22
CA ALA A 92 15.96 -13.58 5.44
C ALA A 92 16.65 -14.41 6.54
N LEU A 93 17.28 -15.51 6.16
CA LEU A 93 18.00 -16.42 7.07
C LEU A 93 19.48 -16.04 7.25
N ASN A 94 19.96 -15.03 6.52
CA ASN A 94 21.36 -14.60 6.51
C ASN A 94 22.34 -15.75 6.18
N VAL A 95 22.01 -16.52 5.15
CA VAL A 95 22.82 -17.61 4.61
C VAL A 95 23.09 -17.37 3.12
N PRO A 96 24.20 -17.88 2.56
CA PRO A 96 24.43 -17.86 1.12
C PRO A 96 23.31 -18.60 0.36
N PRO A 97 22.85 -18.11 -0.81
CA PRO A 97 21.77 -18.76 -1.56
C PRO A 97 22.06 -20.20 -2.01
N ASP A 98 23.34 -20.51 -2.25
CA ASP A 98 23.85 -21.83 -2.62
C ASP A 98 23.89 -22.82 -1.44
N GLU A 99 23.88 -22.32 -0.21
CA GLU A 99 23.82 -23.14 1.01
C GLU A 99 22.37 -23.50 1.42
N LEU A 100 21.35 -22.98 0.72
CA LEU A 100 19.95 -23.32 0.97
C LEU A 100 19.59 -24.69 0.38
N PRO A 101 19.18 -25.68 1.22
CA PRO A 101 18.74 -26.98 0.74
C PRO A 101 17.57 -26.84 -0.25
N GLU A 102 17.59 -27.61 -1.33
CA GLU A 102 16.53 -27.59 -2.34
C GLU A 102 15.18 -27.96 -1.74
N GLU A 103 15.17 -28.88 -0.78
CA GLU A 103 13.95 -29.33 -0.08
C GLU A 103 13.29 -28.18 0.71
N VAL A 104 14.09 -27.25 1.25
CA VAL A 104 13.56 -26.07 1.96
C VAL A 104 12.93 -25.09 0.97
N VAL A 105 13.56 -24.86 -0.19
CA VAL A 105 13.02 -23.98 -1.22
C VAL A 105 11.73 -24.59 -1.79
N GLU A 106 11.75 -25.87 -2.17
CA GLU A 106 10.59 -26.59 -2.71
C GLU A 106 9.44 -26.62 -1.70
N LEU A 107 9.71 -26.86 -0.41
CA LEU A 107 8.69 -26.81 0.64
C LEU A 107 8.01 -25.44 0.71
N VAL A 108 8.77 -24.35 0.65
CA VAL A 108 8.22 -22.99 0.68
C VAL A 108 7.50 -22.66 -0.64
N GLU A 109 7.96 -23.17 -1.78
CA GLU A 109 7.24 -23.05 -3.06
C GLU A 109 5.89 -23.77 -3.02
N VAL A 110 5.85 -25.02 -2.55
CA VAL A 110 4.62 -25.80 -2.38
C VAL A 110 3.69 -25.10 -1.38
N GLN A 111 4.21 -24.61 -0.25
CA GLN A 111 3.44 -23.80 0.69
C GLN A 111 2.84 -22.56 0.00
N ASN A 112 3.61 -21.87 -0.84
CA ASN A 112 3.16 -20.70 -1.58
C ASN A 112 2.12 -21.03 -2.68
N LEU A 113 2.23 -22.19 -3.31
CA LEU A 113 1.21 -22.72 -4.25
C LEU A 113 -0.09 -23.07 -3.54
N LEU A 114 -0.05 -23.37 -2.24
CA LEU A 114 -1.22 -23.63 -1.40
C LEU A 114 -1.80 -22.35 -0.75
N MET A 115 -1.08 -21.22 -0.78
CA MET A 115 -1.56 -19.93 -0.28
C MET A 115 -2.90 -19.45 -0.87
N PRO A 116 -3.30 -19.79 -2.12
CA PRO A 116 -4.63 -19.51 -2.64
C PRO A 116 -5.77 -20.07 -1.75
N LEU A 117 -5.55 -21.19 -1.05
CA LEU A 117 -6.53 -21.75 -0.11
C LEU A 117 -6.71 -20.87 1.13
N LEU A 118 -5.71 -20.05 1.46
CA LEU A 118 -5.75 -19.09 2.55
C LEU A 118 -6.28 -17.71 2.11
N VAL A 119 -6.63 -17.51 0.83
CA VAL A 119 -7.13 -16.22 0.30
C VAL A 119 -8.33 -15.68 1.08
N PRO A 120 -9.34 -16.48 1.50
CA PRO A 120 -10.43 -15.96 2.31
C PRO A 120 -9.95 -15.42 3.67
N MET A 121 -9.02 -16.11 4.32
CA MET A 121 -8.41 -15.66 5.58
C MET A 121 -7.57 -14.41 5.37
N ALA A 122 -6.70 -14.42 4.36
CA ALA A 122 -5.87 -13.27 3.98
C ALA A 122 -6.72 -12.05 3.66
N LEU A 123 -7.86 -12.24 2.98
CA LEU A 123 -8.83 -11.19 2.68
C LEU A 123 -9.35 -10.56 3.96
N LEU A 124 -9.83 -11.35 4.91
CA LEU A 124 -10.39 -10.81 6.15
C LEU A 124 -9.33 -10.11 7.01
N VAL A 125 -8.19 -10.78 7.23
CA VAL A 125 -7.12 -10.25 8.08
C VAL A 125 -6.52 -8.97 7.47
N ASN A 126 -6.09 -9.01 6.21
CA ASN A 126 -5.45 -7.84 5.60
C ASN A 126 -6.43 -6.68 5.42
N THR A 127 -7.71 -6.93 5.10
CA THR A 127 -8.72 -5.87 5.02
C THR A 127 -8.92 -5.21 6.38
N PHE A 128 -9.03 -5.98 7.46
CA PHE A 128 -9.26 -5.44 8.79
C PHE A 128 -8.06 -4.65 9.31
N VAL A 129 -6.84 -5.15 9.10
CA VAL A 129 -5.63 -4.44 9.51
C VAL A 129 -5.45 -3.16 8.67
N ALA A 130 -5.65 -3.24 7.34
CA ALA A 130 -5.59 -2.07 6.47
C ALA A 130 -6.68 -1.04 6.80
N PHE A 131 -7.83 -1.44 7.35
CA PHE A 131 -8.87 -0.49 7.77
C PHE A 131 -8.34 0.55 8.76
N GLY A 132 -7.45 0.18 9.68
CA GLY A 132 -6.81 1.12 10.60
C GLY A 132 -6.10 2.26 9.88
N GLU A 133 -5.46 1.97 8.75
CA GLU A 133 -4.81 2.96 7.92
C GLU A 133 -5.82 3.74 7.08
N GLU A 134 -6.70 3.02 6.38
CA GLU A 134 -7.65 3.60 5.43
C GLU A 134 -8.68 4.52 6.09
N TYR A 135 -9.09 4.22 7.32
CA TYR A 135 -9.98 5.09 8.09
C TYR A 135 -9.34 6.47 8.30
N GLY A 136 -8.03 6.51 8.59
CA GLY A 136 -7.29 7.76 8.70
C GLY A 136 -7.01 8.41 7.35
N TRP A 137 -6.45 7.66 6.40
CA TRP A 137 -6.01 8.20 5.12
C TRP A 137 -7.17 8.57 4.20
N ARG A 138 -8.11 7.65 3.98
CA ARG A 138 -9.22 7.79 3.02
C ARG A 138 -10.51 8.26 3.70
N GLY A 139 -10.76 7.84 4.93
CA GLY A 139 -11.92 8.32 5.71
C GLY A 139 -11.79 9.78 6.17
N TYR A 140 -10.61 10.18 6.65
CA TYR A 140 -10.41 11.53 7.24
C TYR A 140 -9.55 12.47 6.38
N LEU A 141 -8.29 12.10 6.11
CA LEU A 141 -7.30 13.04 5.59
C LEU A 141 -7.56 13.42 4.12
N THR A 142 -7.86 12.42 3.26
CA THR A 142 -8.12 12.66 1.84
C THR A 142 -9.31 13.60 1.62
N PRO A 143 -10.50 13.37 2.21
CA PRO A 143 -11.63 14.30 2.07
C PRO A 143 -11.31 15.69 2.64
N ALA A 144 -10.57 15.76 3.75
CA ALA A 144 -10.20 17.03 4.35
C ALA A 144 -9.29 17.89 3.45
N LEU A 145 -8.33 17.26 2.76
CA LEU A 145 -7.48 17.92 1.76
C LEU A 145 -8.21 18.18 0.44
N ALA A 146 -9.11 17.28 0.03
CA ALA A 146 -9.88 17.40 -1.21
C ALA A 146 -10.74 18.67 -1.26
N ARG A 147 -11.24 19.16 -0.11
CA ARG A 147 -11.96 20.45 -0.03
C ARG A 147 -11.18 21.65 -0.54
N ARG A 148 -9.84 21.60 -0.55
CA ARG A 148 -8.97 22.70 -1.01
C ARG A 148 -8.23 22.37 -2.31
N LEU A 149 -7.83 21.12 -2.47
CA LEU A 149 -6.96 20.69 -3.58
C LEU A 149 -7.73 19.95 -4.69
N GLY A 150 -8.97 19.55 -4.43
CA GLY A 150 -9.70 18.56 -5.23
C GLY A 150 -9.21 17.13 -4.97
N TRP A 151 -10.06 16.14 -5.24
CA TRP A 151 -9.78 14.72 -4.94
C TRP A 151 -8.50 14.20 -5.58
N ALA A 152 -8.18 14.62 -6.81
CA ALA A 152 -7.03 14.10 -7.54
C ALA A 152 -5.69 14.57 -6.95
N LYS A 153 -5.56 15.86 -6.59
CA LYS A 153 -4.33 16.37 -5.96
C LYS A 153 -4.24 15.94 -4.49
N ALA A 154 -5.37 15.88 -3.80
CA ALA A 154 -5.44 15.40 -2.42
C ALA A 154 -4.98 13.95 -2.30
N SER A 155 -5.37 13.07 -3.24
CA SER A 155 -4.94 11.67 -3.21
C SER A 155 -3.43 11.51 -3.36
N VAL A 156 -2.79 12.24 -4.29
CA VAL A 156 -1.33 12.23 -4.43
C VAL A 156 -0.64 12.75 -3.17
N ALA A 157 -1.13 13.86 -2.60
CA ALA A 157 -0.57 14.42 -1.37
C ALA A 157 -0.68 13.45 -0.18
N VAL A 158 -1.82 12.77 -0.02
CA VAL A 158 -2.00 11.73 1.01
C VAL A 158 -1.09 10.54 0.74
N GLY A 159 -0.91 10.13 -0.52
CA GLY A 159 0.04 9.07 -0.87
C GLY A 159 1.49 9.40 -0.47
N VAL A 160 1.95 10.62 -0.70
CA VAL A 160 3.29 11.06 -0.24
C VAL A 160 3.38 11.00 1.29
N LEU A 161 2.39 11.55 2.01
CA LEU A 161 2.37 11.54 3.48
C LEU A 161 2.34 10.10 4.02
N TRP A 162 1.58 9.22 3.38
CA TRP A 162 1.51 7.81 3.71
C TRP A 162 2.84 7.10 3.49
N GLY A 163 3.57 7.39 2.42
CA GLY A 163 4.92 6.83 2.25
C GLY A 163 5.93 7.37 3.26
N VAL A 164 5.88 8.66 3.59
CA VAL A 164 6.72 9.28 4.64
C VAL A 164 6.43 8.65 6.01
N TRP A 165 5.19 8.28 6.28
CA TRP A 165 4.81 7.60 7.52
C TRP A 165 5.62 6.32 7.78
N HIS A 166 6.05 5.61 6.73
CA HIS A 166 6.86 4.41 6.82
C HIS A 166 8.35 4.67 7.10
N ALA A 167 8.83 5.92 7.00
CA ALA A 167 10.27 6.22 6.98
C ALA A 167 11.08 5.58 8.12
N PRO A 168 10.65 5.57 9.41
CA PRO A 168 11.45 4.97 10.48
C PRO A 168 11.69 3.48 10.28
N VAL A 169 10.66 2.70 9.93
CA VAL A 169 10.80 1.25 9.75
C VAL A 169 11.63 0.92 8.50
N LEU A 170 11.52 1.74 7.45
CA LEU A 170 12.31 1.58 6.22
C LEU A 170 13.79 1.87 6.43
N LEU A 171 14.11 2.93 7.19
CA LEU A 171 15.49 3.25 7.56
C LEU A 171 16.11 2.18 8.47
N LEU A 172 15.30 1.34 9.11
CA LEU A 172 15.77 0.17 9.87
C LEU A 172 15.96 -1.08 8.99
N GLY A 173 15.78 -0.97 7.67
CA GLY A 173 16.03 -2.02 6.69
C GLY A 173 14.80 -2.83 6.27
N HIS A 174 13.61 -2.49 6.75
CA HIS A 174 12.37 -3.15 6.32
C HIS A 174 12.10 -2.91 4.82
N ASN A 175 11.62 -3.95 4.13
CA ASN A 175 11.39 -4.04 2.67
C ASN A 175 12.62 -3.90 1.76
N TYR A 176 13.60 -3.07 2.10
CA TYR A 176 14.74 -2.77 1.22
C TYR A 176 16.05 -3.43 1.64
N PHE A 177 16.09 -4.14 2.77
CA PHE A 177 17.27 -4.87 3.28
C PHE A 177 18.52 -4.01 3.59
N TYR A 178 18.45 -2.69 3.39
CA TYR A 178 19.53 -1.74 3.71
C TYR A 178 19.19 -0.89 4.92
N LYS A 179 20.06 -0.91 5.94
CA LYS A 179 19.94 -0.06 7.13
C LYS A 179 20.47 1.34 6.85
N PHE A 180 19.78 2.34 7.36
CA PHE A 180 20.08 3.76 7.22
C PHE A 180 20.29 4.22 5.78
N TRP A 181 19.49 3.68 4.84
CA TRP A 181 19.56 4.01 3.42
C TRP A 181 18.39 4.93 3.03
N PRO A 182 18.60 6.26 2.95
CA PRO A 182 17.52 7.23 2.71
C PRO A 182 16.66 7.00 1.45
N PRO A 183 17.19 6.47 0.33
CA PRO A 183 16.37 6.20 -0.84
C PRO A 183 15.20 5.22 -0.58
N SER A 184 15.25 4.36 0.44
CA SER A 184 14.12 3.50 0.83
C SER A 184 12.84 4.30 1.11
N ALA A 185 12.95 5.41 1.86
CA ALA A 185 11.82 6.27 2.18
C ALA A 185 11.30 7.02 0.95
N LEU A 186 12.18 7.41 0.02
CA LEU A 186 11.80 8.07 -1.23
C LEU A 186 11.08 7.10 -2.19
N LEU A 187 11.58 5.87 -2.31
CA LEU A 187 10.97 4.82 -3.11
C LEU A 187 9.57 4.47 -2.57
N MET A 188 9.43 4.32 -1.25
CA MET A 188 8.11 4.08 -0.64
C MET A 188 7.18 5.29 -0.83
N ALA A 189 7.67 6.53 -0.67
CA ALA A 189 6.89 7.72 -0.97
C ALA A 189 6.40 7.76 -2.41
N ALA A 190 7.26 7.39 -3.38
CA ALA A 190 6.88 7.28 -4.79
C ALA A 190 5.83 6.18 -5.01
N PHE A 191 6.02 5.01 -4.42
CA PHE A 191 5.07 3.89 -4.48
C PHE A 191 3.70 4.28 -3.92
N CYS A 192 3.65 4.81 -2.70
CA CYS A 192 2.41 5.24 -2.06
C CYS A 192 1.73 6.39 -2.81
N ALA A 193 2.50 7.37 -3.31
CA ALA A 193 1.98 8.45 -4.15
C ALA A 193 1.41 7.92 -5.47
N ALA A 194 2.05 6.91 -6.07
CA ALA A 194 1.56 6.25 -7.27
C ALA A 194 0.29 5.44 -6.98
N ALA A 195 0.21 4.69 -5.89
CA ALA A 195 -0.96 3.86 -5.56
C ALA A 195 -2.17 4.65 -5.04
N SER A 196 -1.96 5.75 -4.31
CA SER A 196 -3.03 6.44 -3.58
C SER A 196 -4.18 6.97 -4.44
N PRO A 197 -3.99 7.49 -5.67
CA PRO A 197 -5.11 7.85 -6.55
C PRO A 197 -6.06 6.69 -6.83
N PHE A 198 -5.53 5.48 -7.02
CA PHE A 198 -6.33 4.27 -7.21
C PHE A 198 -7.14 3.95 -5.94
N PHE A 199 -6.54 4.02 -4.75
CA PHE A 199 -7.27 3.80 -3.50
C PHE A 199 -8.33 4.87 -3.23
N THR A 200 -8.07 6.14 -3.55
CA THR A 200 -9.10 7.18 -3.48
C THR A 200 -10.25 6.92 -4.46
N TYR A 201 -9.96 6.43 -5.66
CA TYR A 201 -11.00 6.05 -6.62
C TYR A 201 -11.87 4.89 -6.11
N VAL A 202 -11.27 3.87 -5.49
CA VAL A 202 -12.00 2.77 -4.85
C VAL A 202 -12.81 3.28 -3.65
N TYR A 203 -12.23 4.13 -2.80
CA TYR A 203 -12.89 4.74 -1.65
C TYR A 203 -14.18 5.46 -2.05
N LEU A 204 -14.15 6.27 -3.13
CA LEU A 204 -15.34 7.00 -3.57
C LEU A 204 -16.47 6.09 -4.10
N ARG A 205 -16.18 4.83 -4.42
CA ARG A 205 -17.17 3.86 -4.94
C ARG A 205 -17.62 2.83 -3.91
N HIS A 206 -16.76 2.50 -2.96
CA HIS A 206 -16.93 1.36 -2.05
C HIS A 206 -16.68 1.74 -0.58
N GLY A 207 -16.51 3.03 -0.28
CA GLY A 207 -16.25 3.53 1.06
C GLY A 207 -14.89 3.12 1.63
N VAL A 208 -14.71 3.35 2.93
CA VAL A 208 -13.46 3.05 3.64
C VAL A 208 -13.16 1.55 3.61
N TRP A 209 -14.17 0.69 3.78
CA TRP A 209 -13.99 -0.76 3.72
C TRP A 209 -13.54 -1.26 2.35
N GLY A 210 -14.04 -0.66 1.26
CA GLY A 210 -13.56 -0.99 -0.08
C GLY A 210 -12.12 -0.59 -0.31
N ALA A 211 -11.72 0.60 0.17
CA ALA A 211 -10.32 1.02 0.13
C ALA A 211 -9.44 0.08 0.99
N ALA A 212 -9.94 -0.36 2.15
CA ALA A 212 -9.26 -1.28 3.05
C ALA A 212 -9.10 -2.66 2.43
N ALA A 213 -10.11 -3.14 1.73
CA ALA A 213 -10.03 -4.37 0.98
C ALA A 213 -8.97 -4.27 -0.12
N SER A 214 -8.98 -3.21 -0.94
CA SER A 214 -7.95 -3.01 -1.97
C SER A 214 -6.54 -2.85 -1.39
N HIS A 215 -6.35 -2.10 -0.31
CA HIS A 215 -5.05 -1.99 0.35
C HIS A 215 -4.63 -3.35 0.93
N GLY A 216 -5.52 -4.06 1.61
CA GLY A 216 -5.25 -5.42 2.10
C GLY A 216 -4.89 -6.39 0.97
N GLY A 217 -5.49 -6.24 -0.21
CA GLY A 217 -5.14 -6.98 -1.41
C GLY A 217 -3.71 -6.70 -1.87
N VAL A 218 -3.23 -5.45 -1.82
CA VAL A 218 -1.82 -5.13 -2.10
C VAL A 218 -0.91 -5.87 -1.14
N ASN A 219 -1.21 -5.84 0.16
CA ASN A 219 -0.41 -6.54 1.17
C ASN A 219 -0.38 -8.06 0.93
N ALA A 220 -1.53 -8.65 0.59
CA ALA A 220 -1.63 -10.08 0.30
C ALA A 220 -0.91 -10.47 -1.00
N PHE A 221 -1.02 -9.68 -2.06
CA PHE A 221 -0.46 -10.00 -3.38
C PHE A 221 0.96 -9.49 -3.60
N ALA A 222 1.51 -8.65 -2.71
CA ALA A 222 2.92 -8.27 -2.73
C ALA A 222 3.85 -9.49 -2.57
N GLY A 223 3.41 -10.51 -1.82
CA GLY A 223 4.13 -11.79 -1.72
C GLY A 223 4.26 -12.52 -3.06
N LEU A 224 3.20 -12.50 -3.88
CA LEU A 224 3.22 -13.09 -5.23
C LEU A 224 4.26 -12.42 -6.13
N TYR A 225 4.47 -11.11 -5.97
CA TYR A 225 5.51 -10.40 -6.70
C TYR A 225 6.90 -10.99 -6.42
N TYR A 226 7.22 -11.31 -5.16
CA TYR A 226 8.51 -11.92 -4.81
C TYR A 226 8.71 -13.34 -5.34
N LEU A 227 7.62 -14.05 -5.70
CA LEU A 227 7.72 -15.35 -6.39
C LEU A 227 8.10 -15.18 -7.87
N LEU A 228 7.70 -14.06 -8.46
CA LEU A 228 7.87 -13.78 -9.87
C LEU A 228 9.22 -13.10 -10.14
N TYR A 229 9.63 -12.18 -9.27
CA TYR A 229 10.77 -11.31 -9.50
C TYR A 229 11.77 -11.33 -8.34
N PRO A 230 13.06 -11.56 -8.62
CA PRO A 230 14.08 -11.50 -7.60
C PRO A 230 14.23 -10.02 -7.21
N PRO A 231 14.24 -9.67 -5.92
CA PRO A 231 14.39 -8.29 -5.48
C PRO A 231 15.87 -7.86 -5.55
N GLU A 232 16.47 -8.03 -6.73
CA GLU A 232 17.86 -7.69 -7.02
C GLU A 232 17.99 -6.96 -8.38
N PRO A 233 18.55 -5.75 -8.40
CA PRO A 233 18.81 -4.93 -7.21
C PRO A 233 17.49 -4.50 -6.54
N VAL A 234 17.44 -4.48 -5.21
CA VAL A 234 16.18 -4.29 -4.44
C VAL A 234 15.46 -2.98 -4.80
N TRP A 235 16.19 -1.92 -5.14
CA TRP A 235 15.61 -0.62 -5.47
C TRP A 235 14.81 -0.65 -6.77
N LEU A 236 15.13 -1.59 -7.68
CA LEU A 236 14.49 -1.74 -8.98
C LEU A 236 13.33 -2.73 -8.90
N SER A 237 13.62 -3.94 -8.41
CA SER A 237 12.74 -5.11 -8.55
C SER A 237 11.87 -5.38 -7.33
N ASN A 238 12.01 -4.65 -6.22
CA ASN A 238 11.09 -4.78 -5.09
C ASN A 238 9.66 -4.33 -5.48
N PRO A 239 8.59 -4.87 -4.86
CA PRO A 239 7.22 -4.39 -5.06
C PRO A 239 7.05 -2.87 -4.88
N ALA A 240 7.75 -2.29 -3.89
CA ALA A 240 7.83 -0.85 -3.66
C ALA A 240 9.11 -0.22 -4.25
N GLY A 241 9.79 -0.93 -5.15
CA GLY A 241 10.89 -0.44 -5.98
C GLY A 241 10.39 0.27 -7.25
N LEU A 242 11.31 0.62 -8.14
CA LEU A 242 10.98 1.37 -9.36
C LEU A 242 10.00 0.61 -10.27
N ALA A 243 10.22 -0.69 -10.52
CA ALA A 243 9.37 -1.48 -11.40
C ALA A 243 7.93 -1.59 -10.87
N GLY A 244 7.76 -1.94 -9.59
CA GLY A 244 6.45 -2.05 -8.96
C GLY A 244 5.75 -0.69 -8.78
N THR A 245 6.51 0.40 -8.61
CA THR A 245 5.95 1.76 -8.61
C THR A 245 5.43 2.14 -10.00
N LEU A 246 6.19 1.87 -11.06
CA LEU A 246 5.78 2.15 -12.43
C LEU A 246 4.56 1.31 -12.86
N ALA A 247 4.41 0.11 -12.31
CA ALA A 247 3.23 -0.75 -12.51
C ALA A 247 1.92 -0.11 -12.02
N TRP A 248 1.95 0.84 -11.08
CA TRP A 248 0.76 1.58 -10.67
C TRP A 248 0.31 2.61 -11.69
N LEU A 249 1.19 3.11 -12.57
CA LEU A 249 0.90 4.25 -13.43
C LEU A 249 -0.37 4.06 -14.28
N PRO A 250 -0.63 2.92 -14.95
CA PRO A 250 -1.84 2.76 -15.75
C PRO A 250 -3.12 2.90 -14.91
N LEU A 251 -3.19 2.21 -13.78
CA LEU A 251 -4.35 2.23 -12.87
C LEU A 251 -4.54 3.61 -12.25
N SER A 252 -3.45 4.26 -11.86
CA SER A 252 -3.50 5.53 -11.16
C SER A 252 -3.72 6.71 -12.10
N LEU A 253 -3.21 6.68 -13.32
CA LEU A 253 -3.56 7.66 -14.36
C LEU A 253 -5.03 7.54 -14.73
N TYR A 254 -5.55 6.32 -14.88
CA TYR A 254 -6.98 6.09 -15.07
C TYR A 254 -7.80 6.67 -13.92
N ALA A 255 -7.47 6.29 -12.67
CA ALA A 255 -8.16 6.78 -11.48
C ALA A 255 -8.08 8.30 -11.36
N TYR A 256 -6.89 8.89 -11.50
CA TYR A 256 -6.65 10.33 -11.44
C TYR A 256 -7.47 11.08 -12.50
N SER A 257 -7.55 10.55 -13.73
CA SER A 257 -8.37 11.14 -14.79
C SER A 257 -9.86 11.18 -14.41
N LYS A 258 -10.39 10.11 -13.80
CA LYS A 258 -11.78 10.03 -13.33
C LYS A 258 -12.04 11.00 -12.18
N LEU A 259 -11.13 11.07 -11.21
CA LEU A 259 -11.21 12.01 -10.08
C LEU A 259 -11.24 13.47 -10.56
N ARG A 260 -10.44 13.83 -11.58
CA ARG A 260 -10.46 15.18 -12.16
C ARG A 260 -11.73 15.49 -12.94
N ARG A 261 -12.27 14.53 -13.69
CA ARG A 261 -13.50 14.73 -14.49
C ARG A 261 -14.70 14.98 -13.59
N ALA A 262 -14.87 14.17 -12.55
CA ALA A 262 -15.94 14.34 -11.57
C ALA A 262 -15.93 15.73 -10.91
N ALA A 263 -14.74 16.27 -10.63
CA ALA A 263 -14.60 17.63 -10.09
C ALA A 263 -15.07 18.72 -11.07
N LYS A 264 -14.77 18.57 -12.37
CA LYS A 264 -15.20 19.52 -13.41
C LYS A 264 -16.70 19.48 -13.68
N GLU A 265 -17.28 18.29 -13.67
CA GLU A 265 -18.72 18.09 -13.88
C GLU A 265 -19.52 18.71 -12.71
N SER A 266 -19.05 18.53 -11.47
CA SER A 266 -19.66 19.15 -10.30
C SER A 266 -19.59 20.69 -10.34
N SER A 267 -18.45 21.28 -10.72
CA SER A 267 -18.35 22.74 -10.86
C SER A 267 -19.25 23.29 -11.98
N ALA A 268 -19.30 22.61 -13.13
CA ALA A 268 -20.15 23.03 -14.24
C ALA A 268 -21.64 22.95 -13.90
N SER A 269 -22.07 21.94 -13.14
CA SER A 269 -23.47 21.84 -12.69
C SER A 269 -23.86 22.92 -11.68
N ALA A 270 -22.91 23.36 -10.84
CA ALA A 270 -23.13 24.44 -9.88
C ALA A 270 -23.35 25.79 -10.59
N ASP A 271 -22.53 26.10 -11.61
CA ASP A 271 -22.62 27.34 -12.39
C ASP A 271 -23.93 27.44 -13.21
N VAL A 272 -24.46 26.31 -13.71
CA VAL A 272 -25.74 26.26 -14.44
C VAL A 272 -26.94 26.45 -13.51
N SER A 273 -26.82 26.07 -12.23
CA SER A 273 -27.89 26.18 -11.22
C SER A 273 -28.02 27.57 -10.57
N THR A 274 -27.13 28.51 -10.89
CA THR A 274 -27.23 29.92 -10.52
C THR A 274 -27.68 30.77 -11.71
N PRO A 275 -28.98 30.79 -12.09
CA PRO A 275 -29.48 31.81 -13.00
C PRO A 275 -29.37 33.16 -12.28
N GLY A 276 -28.80 34.15 -13.00
CA GLY A 276 -28.50 35.48 -12.48
C GLY A 276 -29.67 36.09 -11.71
N THR A 277 -29.40 36.40 -10.44
CA THR A 277 -30.17 37.35 -9.62
C THR A 277 -29.75 38.77 -9.92
#